data_AF-A0A067FKP5-F1
#
_entry.id   AF-A0A067FKP5-F1
#
_cell.length_a   1.000
_cell.length_b   1.000
_cell.length_c   1.000
_cell.angle_alpha   90.00
_cell.angle_beta   90.00
_cell.angle_gamma   90.00
#
_symmetry.space_group_name_H-M   'P 1'
#
loop_
_entity.id
_entity.type
_entity.pdbx_description
1 polymer ?
#
loop_
_entity_poly.entity_id
_entity_poly.type
_entity_poly.pdbx_seq_one_letter_code
_entity_poly.pdbx_strand_id
1 'polypeptide(L)'
;GEKILAAFDDAIADGVDIITISLGDTSAVDLAHDVIAIGAFHAMTKGILTVNSAGNNGPKAGFTSSIAPWLMSVAASTTDRLFVDKVVLGNGKTIVVRYSINAFTHKGKMFPLLYGKGVTNSSSCTEDYANLVKGNIVLCDEFSGYHVAREAGAAGLILKDNRLYNVSLILPFPASTVTPDKFNSIIHQFYQVIMNFLRSSIILNPQAEILKTSVIKDSDAPIVASFSSRGPNKYVPDILKPDISAPGVNILAAYSPLAPISRDIEDERHVKYNIISGTSMACPHAAAWPMNSSKNTQAEFAYGSGHINPVKATNPGLVYEAFKQDYINMLCSMGYDVDKLRTISGDNSTCSKGSEKTSPKDLNYPSMAAQVSSGESFTIKFPRTVTNIGLPNSTYKARILQNSKISVNVVPEVLSFRSLNEKKSFIVTVTGKGLASGSIVSAALVWFDGSHIVRSPIVF
;
A
#
# COMPACT_ATOMS: atom_id res chain seq x y z
N GLY A 1 -17.40 15.16 6.61
CA GLY A 1 -17.52 14.90 8.05
C GLY A 1 -18.85 14.24 8.36
N GLU A 2 -19.90 15.03 8.56
CA GLU A 2 -21.22 14.60 9.05
C GLU A 2 -21.81 13.38 8.34
N LYS A 3 -21.80 13.34 6.99
CA LYS A 3 -22.33 12.20 6.22
C LYS A 3 -21.61 10.87 6.49
N ILE A 4 -20.32 10.92 6.84
CA ILE A 4 -19.55 9.71 7.18
C ILE A 4 -20.00 9.18 8.54
N LEU A 5 -20.17 10.07 9.52
CA LEU A 5 -20.66 9.68 10.85
C LEU A 5 -22.09 9.12 10.79
N ALA A 6 -22.98 9.77 10.04
CA ALA A 6 -24.34 9.27 9.83
C ALA A 6 -24.34 7.84 9.23
N ALA A 7 -23.46 7.58 8.25
CA ALA A 7 -23.33 6.25 7.67
C ALA A 7 -22.79 5.20 8.68
N PHE A 8 -21.91 5.58 9.60
CA PHE A 8 -21.50 4.71 10.71
C PHE A 8 -22.67 4.42 11.64
N ASP A 9 -23.42 5.44 12.05
CA ASP A 9 -24.56 5.28 12.95
C ASP A 9 -25.62 4.35 12.35
N ASP A 10 -26.00 4.57 11.09
CA ASP A 10 -26.96 3.72 10.37
C ASP A 10 -26.43 2.29 10.23
N ALA A 11 -25.17 2.09 9.82
CA ALA A 11 -24.58 0.75 9.67
C ALA A 11 -24.52 -0.02 11.01
N ILE A 12 -24.19 0.69 12.10
CA ILE A 12 -24.19 0.09 13.45
C ILE A 12 -25.62 -0.28 13.86
N ALA A 13 -26.60 0.59 13.60
CA ALA A 13 -28.01 0.34 13.91
C ALA A 13 -28.60 -0.83 13.09
N ASP A 14 -28.17 -0.96 11.84
CA ASP A 14 -28.52 -2.09 10.96
C ASP A 14 -27.91 -3.43 11.40
N GLY A 15 -26.95 -3.40 12.33
CA GLY A 15 -26.36 -4.61 12.91
C GLY A 15 -25.34 -5.29 11.99
N VAL A 16 -24.55 -4.52 11.23
CA VAL A 16 -23.49 -5.08 10.38
C VAL A 16 -22.39 -5.76 11.21
N ASP A 17 -21.79 -6.82 10.68
CA ASP A 17 -20.68 -7.51 11.36
C ASP A 17 -19.31 -6.82 11.17
N ILE A 18 -19.14 -6.12 10.05
CA ILE A 18 -17.88 -5.47 9.67
C ILE A 18 -18.16 -4.23 8.82
N ILE A 19 -17.35 -3.19 9.00
CA ILE A 19 -17.38 -1.98 8.18
C ILE A 19 -16.10 -1.91 7.35
N THR A 20 -16.25 -1.70 6.04
CA THR A 20 -15.14 -1.40 5.13
C THR A 20 -15.24 0.06 4.68
N ILE A 21 -14.19 0.84 4.92
CA ILE A 21 -14.14 2.24 4.54
C ILE A 21 -12.86 2.56 3.76
N SER A 22 -13.04 2.78 2.46
CA SER A 22 -11.96 3.13 1.53
C SER A 22 -11.86 4.64 1.31
N LEU A 23 -11.91 5.38 2.40
CA LEU A 23 -11.85 6.84 2.48
C LEU A 23 -10.81 7.25 3.53
N GLY A 24 -10.35 8.50 3.45
CA GLY A 24 -9.44 9.10 4.41
C GLY A 24 -8.90 10.42 3.92
N ASP A 25 -8.38 11.23 4.84
CA ASP A 25 -7.74 12.50 4.49
C ASP A 25 -6.37 12.28 3.83
N THR A 26 -5.84 13.33 3.22
CA THR A 26 -4.51 13.32 2.59
C THR A 26 -3.37 13.23 3.61
N SER A 27 -3.63 13.61 4.85
CA SER A 27 -2.71 13.51 5.99
C SER A 27 -3.47 13.14 7.25
N ALA A 28 -2.79 12.48 8.20
CA ALA A 28 -3.36 12.21 9.51
C ALA A 28 -3.74 13.52 10.23
N VAL A 29 -4.88 13.50 10.90
CA VAL A 29 -5.34 14.55 11.82
C VAL A 29 -5.45 13.98 13.24
N ASP A 30 -5.63 14.84 14.23
CA ASP A 30 -5.85 14.41 15.61
C ASP A 30 -7.10 13.52 15.72
N LEU A 31 -7.07 12.50 16.58
CA LEU A 31 -8.13 11.49 16.67
C LEU A 31 -9.50 12.08 17.05
N ALA A 32 -9.54 13.21 17.78
CA ALA A 32 -10.79 13.88 18.13
C ALA A 32 -11.39 14.69 16.97
N HIS A 33 -10.66 14.85 15.86
CA HIS A 33 -11.12 15.53 14.64
C HIS A 33 -11.26 14.57 13.45
N ASP A 34 -10.79 13.33 13.58
CA ASP A 34 -10.93 12.30 12.56
C ASP A 34 -12.30 11.63 12.66
N VAL A 35 -13.20 12.00 11.75
CA VAL A 35 -14.57 11.45 11.70
C VAL A 35 -14.61 9.94 11.44
N ILE A 36 -13.61 9.37 10.77
CA ILE A 36 -13.51 7.93 10.55
C ILE A 36 -13.07 7.27 11.86
N ALA A 37 -12.10 7.85 12.58
CA ALA A 37 -11.69 7.36 13.89
C ALA A 37 -12.85 7.39 14.89
N ILE A 38 -13.63 8.47 14.95
CA ILE A 38 -14.79 8.60 15.85
C ILE A 38 -15.85 7.53 15.53
N GLY A 39 -16.31 7.45 14.28
CA GLY A 39 -17.31 6.45 13.87
C GLY A 39 -16.83 5.01 14.10
N ALA A 40 -15.55 4.73 13.81
CA ALA A 40 -14.95 3.42 14.06
C ALA A 40 -14.79 3.10 15.55
N PHE A 41 -14.61 4.10 16.42
CA PHE A 41 -14.58 3.89 17.87
C PHE A 41 -15.95 3.38 18.32
N HIS A 42 -17.03 4.04 17.88
CA HIS A 42 -18.40 3.63 18.20
C HIS A 42 -18.68 2.20 17.69
N ALA A 43 -18.32 1.88 16.44
CA ALA A 43 -18.44 0.54 15.87
C ALA A 43 -17.70 -0.51 16.71
N MET A 44 -16.45 -0.23 17.10
CA MET A 44 -15.64 -1.12 17.94
C MET A 44 -16.29 -1.39 19.30
N THR A 45 -16.93 -0.40 19.94
CA THR A 45 -17.65 -0.62 21.22
C THR A 45 -18.84 -1.58 21.09
N LYS A 46 -19.32 -1.80 19.87
CA LYS A 46 -20.39 -2.76 19.54
C LYS A 46 -19.86 -4.08 18.96
N GLY A 47 -18.53 -4.28 18.97
CA GLY A 47 -17.90 -5.48 18.41
C GLY A 47 -17.75 -5.48 16.89
N ILE A 48 -17.95 -4.33 16.24
CA ILE A 48 -17.89 -4.19 14.78
C ILE A 48 -16.51 -3.69 14.37
N LEU A 49 -15.73 -4.52 13.69
CA LEU A 49 -14.42 -4.14 13.18
C LEU A 49 -14.55 -3.16 12.00
N THR A 50 -13.75 -2.09 12.01
CA THR A 50 -13.64 -1.19 10.85
C THR A 50 -12.30 -1.39 10.15
N VAL A 51 -12.35 -1.77 8.88
CA VAL A 51 -11.18 -1.93 8.01
C VAL A 51 -11.06 -0.71 7.10
N ASN A 52 -9.89 -0.06 7.13
CA ASN A 52 -9.67 1.22 6.50
C ASN A 52 -8.40 1.21 5.63
N SER A 53 -8.47 1.87 4.48
CA SER A 53 -7.35 2.04 3.56
C SER A 53 -6.26 2.95 4.17
N ALA A 54 -4.99 2.56 4.09
CA ALA A 54 -3.89 3.37 4.61
C ALA A 54 -3.69 4.72 3.88
N GLY A 55 -4.18 4.85 2.64
CA GLY A 55 -4.01 6.03 1.79
C GLY A 55 -3.03 5.81 0.64
N ASN A 56 -3.00 6.75 -0.31
CA ASN A 56 -2.23 6.64 -1.55
C ASN A 56 -1.15 7.74 -1.72
N ASN A 57 -0.62 8.26 -0.61
CA ASN A 57 0.35 9.36 -0.57
C ASN A 57 1.80 8.90 -0.28
N GLY A 58 2.08 7.61 -0.46
CA GLY A 58 3.43 7.05 -0.42
C GLY A 58 4.31 7.51 -1.59
N PRO A 59 5.60 7.15 -1.59
CA PRO A 59 6.28 6.25 -0.63
C PRO A 59 6.87 6.99 0.57
N LYS A 60 6.62 8.30 0.73
CA LYS A 60 7.20 9.08 1.82
C LYS A 60 6.70 8.56 3.18
N ALA A 61 7.58 8.55 4.18
CA ALA A 61 7.27 8.10 5.54
C ALA A 61 6.29 9.04 6.25
N GLY A 62 5.38 8.48 7.05
CA GLY A 62 4.41 9.21 7.87
C GLY A 62 3.28 9.87 7.08
N PHE A 63 2.85 9.27 5.97
CA PHE A 63 1.76 9.77 5.12
C PHE A 63 0.49 8.91 5.20
N THR A 64 0.45 7.90 6.07
CA THR A 64 -0.80 7.20 6.39
C THR A 64 -1.73 8.14 7.18
N SER A 65 -3.00 8.22 6.76
CA SER A 65 -4.05 8.94 7.48
C SER A 65 -4.89 8.01 8.36
N SER A 66 -4.87 6.69 8.09
CA SER A 66 -5.49 5.67 8.92
C SER A 66 -4.62 5.36 10.14
N ILE A 67 -4.80 6.14 11.21
CA ILE A 67 -3.90 6.12 12.37
C ILE A 67 -4.54 5.63 13.68
N ALA A 68 -5.87 5.54 13.75
CA ALA A 68 -6.53 5.14 15.00
C ALA A 68 -6.19 3.69 15.39
N PRO A 69 -5.85 3.39 16.65
CA PRO A 69 -5.50 2.02 17.07
C PRO A 69 -6.67 1.02 17.06
N TRP A 70 -7.91 1.46 16.96
CA TRP A 70 -9.09 0.60 16.79
C TRP A 70 -9.50 0.41 15.32
N LEU A 71 -8.77 1.01 14.38
CA LEU A 71 -8.91 0.75 12.94
C LEU A 71 -7.94 -0.34 12.50
N MET A 72 -8.38 -1.19 11.57
CA MET A 72 -7.48 -2.05 10.80
C MET A 72 -7.03 -1.33 9.52
N SER A 73 -5.82 -0.80 9.53
CA SER A 73 -5.21 -0.04 8.44
C SER A 73 -4.52 -0.95 7.42
N VAL A 74 -4.92 -0.87 6.16
CA VAL A 74 -4.50 -1.80 5.10
C VAL A 74 -3.69 -1.08 4.01
N ALA A 75 -2.45 -1.53 3.81
CA ALA A 75 -1.60 -1.15 2.69
C ALA A 75 -1.87 -1.98 1.42
N ALA A 76 -1.58 -1.40 0.26
CA ALA A 76 -1.70 -2.08 -1.02
C ALA A 76 -0.39 -2.75 -1.42
N SER A 77 -0.44 -4.01 -1.86
CA SER A 77 0.68 -4.71 -2.50
C SER A 77 0.30 -5.26 -3.87
N THR A 78 1.30 -5.58 -4.67
CA THR A 78 1.15 -6.26 -5.96
C THR A 78 0.72 -7.73 -5.79
N THR A 79 0.07 -8.26 -6.82
CA THR A 79 -0.12 -9.70 -7.04
C THR A 79 0.96 -10.25 -7.96
N ASP A 80 1.04 -11.57 -8.11
CA ASP A 80 1.90 -12.20 -9.12
C ASP A 80 1.41 -11.98 -10.57
N ARG A 81 0.21 -11.41 -10.76
CA ARG A 81 -0.28 -10.95 -12.07
C ARG A 81 0.33 -9.61 -12.46
N LEU A 82 1.12 -9.58 -13.53
CA LEU A 82 1.70 -8.36 -14.09
C LEU A 82 1.27 -8.12 -15.54
N PHE A 83 0.76 -6.92 -15.82
CA PHE A 83 0.45 -6.45 -17.16
C PHE A 83 1.73 -5.92 -17.85
N VAL A 84 1.99 -6.44 -19.04
CA VAL A 84 3.12 -6.05 -19.88
C VAL A 84 2.67 -5.75 -21.30
N ASP A 85 3.15 -4.62 -21.79
CA ASP A 85 3.02 -4.23 -23.18
C ASP A 85 4.31 -4.60 -23.93
N LYS A 86 4.19 -4.70 -25.25
CA LYS A 86 5.31 -4.99 -26.14
C LYS A 86 5.30 -3.96 -27.26
N VAL A 87 6.42 -3.27 -27.41
CA VAL A 87 6.67 -2.38 -28.55
C VAL A 87 7.59 -3.11 -29.51
N VAL A 88 7.10 -3.40 -30.71
CA VAL A 88 7.88 -4.01 -31.79
C VAL A 88 8.42 -2.89 -32.67
N LEU A 89 9.73 -2.82 -32.86
CA LEU A 89 10.38 -1.84 -33.73
C LEU A 89 10.59 -2.40 -35.14
N GLY A 90 10.69 -1.54 -36.15
CA GLY A 90 10.86 -1.92 -37.55
C GLY A 90 12.11 -2.77 -37.85
N ASN A 91 13.09 -2.76 -36.96
CA ASN A 91 14.27 -3.63 -37.02
C ASN A 91 14.05 -5.03 -36.39
N GLY A 92 12.81 -5.40 -36.05
CA GLY A 92 12.44 -6.67 -35.42
C GLY A 92 12.69 -6.73 -33.92
N LYS A 93 13.32 -5.71 -33.30
CA LYS A 93 13.55 -5.70 -31.86
C LYS A 93 12.25 -5.47 -31.11
N THR A 94 11.94 -6.36 -30.17
CA THR A 94 10.80 -6.22 -29.27
C THR A 94 11.24 -5.69 -27.92
N ILE A 95 10.60 -4.63 -27.45
CA ILE A 95 10.85 -4.02 -26.14
C ILE A 95 9.64 -4.32 -25.26
N VAL A 96 9.86 -5.14 -24.23
CA VAL A 96 8.86 -5.46 -23.21
C VAL A 96 8.86 -4.36 -22.16
N VAL A 97 7.70 -3.80 -21.89
CA VAL A 97 7.49 -2.69 -20.97
C VAL A 97 6.39 -3.03 -19.98
N ARG A 98 6.44 -2.42 -18.80
CA ARG A 98 5.56 -2.71 -17.66
C ARG A 98 4.72 -1.47 -17.35
N TYR A 99 3.65 -1.65 -16.58
CA TYR A 99 2.90 -0.55 -15.94
C TYR A 99 2.01 0.27 -16.89
N SER A 100 1.51 -0.35 -17.96
CA SER A 100 0.42 0.15 -18.81
C SER A 100 -0.53 -0.97 -19.19
N ILE A 101 -1.74 -0.59 -19.61
CA ILE A 101 -2.77 -1.46 -20.19
C ILE A 101 -3.25 -0.81 -21.50
N ASN A 102 -2.67 -1.29 -22.60
CA ASN A 102 -3.13 -1.10 -23.97
C ASN A 102 -4.18 -2.14 -24.36
N ALA A 103 -5.45 -1.73 -24.42
CA ALA A 103 -6.54 -2.61 -24.87
C ALA A 103 -6.61 -2.77 -26.40
N PHE A 104 -5.85 -1.97 -27.16
CA PHE A 104 -5.95 -1.85 -28.60
C PHE A 104 -5.03 -2.83 -29.34
N THR A 105 -5.34 -3.09 -30.60
CA THR A 105 -4.50 -3.89 -31.50
C THR A 105 -4.38 -3.22 -32.85
N HIS A 106 -3.17 -3.21 -33.39
CA HIS A 106 -2.89 -2.75 -34.75
C HIS A 106 -2.91 -3.88 -35.79
N LYS A 107 -3.22 -5.12 -35.38
CA LYS A 107 -3.29 -6.30 -36.25
C LYS A 107 -2.02 -6.50 -37.11
N GLY A 108 -0.83 -6.23 -36.56
CA GLY A 108 0.44 -6.37 -37.27
C GLY A 108 0.83 -5.15 -38.12
N LYS A 109 0.03 -4.08 -38.10
CA LYS A 109 0.35 -2.85 -38.85
C LYS A 109 1.40 -2.04 -38.10
N MET A 110 2.52 -1.81 -38.79
CA MET A 110 3.57 -0.90 -38.36
C MET A 110 3.21 0.54 -38.78
N PHE A 111 3.47 1.49 -37.89
CA PHE A 111 3.31 2.92 -38.15
C PHE A 111 4.65 3.63 -38.08
N PRO A 112 4.84 4.74 -38.82
CA PRO A 112 6.04 5.56 -38.66
C PRO A 112 6.18 6.00 -37.21
N LEU A 113 7.40 5.86 -36.70
CA LEU A 113 7.78 6.27 -35.36
C LEU A 113 8.38 7.67 -35.44
N LEU A 114 7.84 8.62 -34.68
CA LEU A 114 8.34 9.99 -34.58
C LEU A 114 8.83 10.26 -33.17
N TYR A 115 9.88 11.07 -33.04
CA TYR A 115 10.36 11.54 -31.75
C TYR A 115 10.18 13.04 -31.62
N GLY A 116 9.55 13.48 -30.51
CA GLY A 116 9.35 14.87 -30.06
C GLY A 116 10.50 15.83 -30.40
N LYS A 117 11.72 15.38 -30.12
CA LYS A 117 12.91 16.22 -30.28
C LYS A 117 13.43 16.31 -31.73
N GLY A 118 12.99 15.42 -32.61
CA GLY A 118 13.45 15.36 -34.00
C GLY A 118 12.67 16.24 -34.96
N VAL A 119 11.51 16.76 -34.53
CA VAL A 119 10.60 17.55 -35.39
C VAL A 119 10.35 18.95 -34.82
N THR A 120 10.50 19.17 -33.51
CA THR A 120 10.43 20.49 -32.88
C THR A 120 11.57 20.69 -31.86
N ASN A 121 11.71 21.91 -31.32
CA ASN A 121 12.63 22.19 -30.21
C ASN A 121 12.17 21.60 -28.84
N SER A 122 11.01 20.95 -28.78
CA SER A 122 10.40 20.41 -27.55
C SER A 122 10.20 18.90 -27.62
N SER A 123 10.67 18.16 -26.60
CA SER A 123 10.43 16.72 -26.49
C SER A 123 9.14 16.34 -25.76
N SER A 124 8.39 17.35 -25.28
CA SER A 124 7.20 17.17 -24.45
C SER A 124 5.89 17.02 -25.25
N CYS A 125 5.97 16.97 -26.59
CA CYS A 125 4.81 16.85 -27.48
C CYS A 125 3.77 17.97 -27.24
N THR A 126 4.19 19.23 -27.40
CA THR A 126 3.36 20.45 -27.22
C THR A 126 2.41 20.70 -28.39
N GLU A 127 1.52 21.70 -28.33
CA GLU A 127 0.51 21.96 -29.37
C GLU A 127 1.09 22.15 -30.80
N ASP A 128 2.31 22.69 -30.92
CA ASP A 128 3.04 22.82 -32.19
C ASP A 128 3.24 21.49 -32.96
N TYR A 129 3.03 20.35 -32.28
CA TYR A 129 3.15 19.01 -32.82
C TYR A 129 1.89 18.50 -33.55
N ALA A 130 0.73 19.14 -33.36
CA ALA A 130 -0.57 18.54 -33.72
C ALA A 130 -0.69 18.14 -35.20
N ASN A 131 -0.11 18.91 -36.11
CA ASN A 131 -0.21 18.61 -37.55
C ASN A 131 0.74 17.51 -38.03
N LEU A 132 1.74 17.11 -37.22
CA LEU A 132 2.82 16.20 -37.62
C LEU A 132 2.63 14.78 -37.06
N VAL A 133 1.84 14.63 -35.99
CA VAL A 133 1.63 13.33 -35.33
C VAL A 133 0.54 12.48 -35.96
N LYS A 134 -0.36 13.08 -36.74
CA LYS A 134 -1.53 12.40 -37.30
C LYS A 134 -1.12 11.14 -38.06
N GLY A 135 -1.63 9.97 -37.63
CA GLY A 135 -1.33 8.69 -38.25
C GLY A 135 0.04 8.08 -37.92
N ASN A 136 0.82 8.67 -37.00
CA ASN A 136 2.14 8.19 -36.58
C ASN A 136 2.11 7.71 -35.12
N ILE A 137 3.07 6.85 -34.75
CA ILE A 137 3.36 6.57 -33.34
C ILE A 137 4.38 7.59 -32.85
N VAL A 138 4.11 8.22 -31.71
CA VAL A 138 4.94 9.32 -31.19
C VAL A 138 5.62 8.92 -29.89
N LEU A 139 6.90 9.26 -29.77
CA LEU A 139 7.66 9.20 -28.52
C LEU A 139 7.56 10.55 -27.80
N CYS A 140 7.01 10.56 -26.59
CA CYS A 140 6.87 11.78 -25.76
C CYS A 140 7.56 11.63 -24.41
N ASP A 141 8.31 12.65 -24.03
CA ASP A 141 9.12 12.68 -22.80
C ASP A 141 8.29 12.97 -21.54
N GLU A 142 7.12 13.58 -21.72
CA GLU A 142 6.30 14.06 -20.63
C GLU A 142 4.89 13.52 -20.71
N PHE A 143 4.31 13.23 -19.55
CA PHE A 143 2.95 12.71 -19.44
C PHE A 143 1.89 13.67 -19.99
N SER A 144 2.16 14.98 -19.99
CA SER A 144 1.31 16.03 -20.56
C SER A 144 1.07 15.87 -22.07
N GLY A 145 2.07 15.38 -22.81
CA GLY A 145 2.00 15.18 -24.27
C GLY A 145 0.96 14.14 -24.73
N TYR A 146 0.38 13.42 -23.77
CA TYR A 146 -0.69 12.46 -23.98
C TYR A 146 -1.96 13.06 -24.60
N HIS A 147 -2.45 14.18 -24.08
CA HIS A 147 -3.69 14.80 -24.56
C HIS A 147 -3.52 15.30 -25.99
N VAL A 148 -2.41 16.00 -26.25
CA VAL A 148 -2.05 16.52 -27.57
C VAL A 148 -1.96 15.39 -28.61
N ALA A 149 -1.28 14.28 -28.28
CA ALA A 149 -1.14 13.16 -29.21
C ALA A 149 -2.50 12.51 -29.56
N ARG A 150 -3.40 12.38 -28.58
CA ARG A 150 -4.75 11.83 -28.79
C ARG A 150 -5.58 12.75 -29.69
N GLU A 151 -5.69 14.03 -29.32
CA GLU A 151 -6.51 15.03 -30.03
C GLU A 151 -6.04 15.25 -31.47
N ALA A 152 -4.74 15.23 -31.69
CA ALA A 152 -4.13 15.38 -33.02
C ALA A 152 -4.26 14.12 -33.92
N GLY A 153 -4.84 13.03 -33.40
CA GLY A 153 -5.07 11.82 -34.18
C GLY A 153 -3.82 10.98 -34.42
N ALA A 154 -2.91 10.91 -33.46
CA ALA A 154 -1.78 9.99 -33.52
C ALA A 154 -2.25 8.53 -33.66
N ALA A 155 -1.51 7.73 -34.42
CA ALA A 155 -1.78 6.30 -34.51
C ALA A 155 -1.40 5.56 -33.21
N GLY A 156 -0.47 6.11 -32.43
CA GLY A 156 -0.24 5.69 -31.06
C GLY A 156 0.79 6.51 -30.31
N LEU A 157 1.00 6.18 -29.04
CA LEU A 157 1.88 6.94 -28.15
C LEU A 157 2.76 6.02 -27.31
N ILE A 158 4.05 6.34 -27.24
CA ILE A 158 4.97 5.75 -26.28
C ILE A 158 5.43 6.86 -25.35
N LEU A 159 5.05 6.73 -24.08
CA LEU A 159 5.14 7.79 -23.10
C LEU A 159 6.18 7.45 -22.04
N LYS A 160 7.17 8.32 -21.83
CA LYS A 160 8.11 8.16 -20.71
C LYS A 160 7.38 8.43 -19.40
N ASP A 161 7.30 7.43 -18.53
CA ASP A 161 6.73 7.57 -17.19
C ASP A 161 7.83 7.68 -16.14
N ASN A 162 8.04 8.91 -15.65
CA ASN A 162 9.02 9.21 -14.61
C ASN A 162 8.51 8.92 -13.19
N ARG A 163 7.21 8.60 -13.02
CA ARG A 163 6.60 8.46 -11.69
C ARG A 163 6.98 7.15 -10.99
N LEU A 164 7.61 6.21 -11.72
CA LEU A 164 8.11 4.91 -11.23
C LEU A 164 7.10 4.11 -10.40
N TYR A 165 5.80 4.33 -10.62
CA TYR A 165 4.78 3.58 -9.92
C TYR A 165 4.75 2.15 -10.45
N ASN A 166 4.74 1.17 -9.53
CA ASN A 166 4.49 -0.23 -9.85
C ASN A 166 2.99 -0.49 -10.13
N VAL A 167 2.35 0.36 -10.93
CA VAL A 167 0.91 0.39 -11.19
C VAL A 167 0.64 0.52 -12.67
N SER A 168 -0.29 -0.28 -13.19
CA SER A 168 -0.64 -0.22 -14.59
C SER A 168 -1.69 0.85 -14.87
N LEU A 169 -1.42 1.70 -15.85
CA LEU A 169 -2.36 2.73 -16.32
C LEU A 169 -3.14 2.24 -17.54
N ILE A 170 -4.47 2.32 -17.49
CA ILE A 170 -5.33 2.11 -18.66
C ILE A 170 -5.27 3.35 -19.54
N LEU A 171 -4.98 3.15 -20.82
CA LEU A 171 -4.85 4.21 -21.82
C LEU A 171 -6.08 4.18 -22.76
N PRO A 172 -6.63 5.34 -23.21
CA PRO A 172 -7.85 5.43 -24.03
C PRO A 172 -7.63 5.31 -25.53
N PHE A 173 -6.37 5.23 -25.97
CA PHE A 173 -6.02 4.98 -27.37
C PHE A 173 -4.76 4.10 -27.42
N PRO A 174 -4.34 3.60 -28.60
CA PRO A 174 -3.16 2.76 -28.71
C PRO A 174 -1.92 3.44 -28.12
N ALA A 175 -1.51 3.03 -26.93
CA ALA A 175 -0.44 3.70 -26.22
C ALA A 175 0.24 2.76 -25.23
N SER A 176 1.47 3.10 -24.84
CA SER A 176 2.20 2.37 -23.80
C SER A 176 3.07 3.33 -23.00
N THR A 177 3.10 3.13 -21.68
CA THR A 177 4.01 3.84 -20.78
C THR A 177 5.30 3.02 -20.61
N VAL A 178 6.44 3.70 -20.59
CA VAL A 178 7.74 3.06 -20.52
C VAL A 178 8.62 3.72 -19.47
N THR A 179 9.45 2.92 -18.80
CA THR A 179 10.43 3.44 -17.84
C THR A 179 11.52 4.24 -18.57
N PRO A 180 12.21 5.17 -17.89
CA PRO A 180 13.27 5.98 -18.51
C PRO A 180 14.31 5.16 -19.28
N ASP A 181 14.76 4.03 -18.72
CA ASP A 181 15.75 3.15 -19.38
C ASP A 181 15.23 2.53 -20.67
N LYS A 182 13.96 2.08 -20.67
CA LYS A 182 13.33 1.50 -21.87
C LYS A 182 13.05 2.57 -22.92
N PHE A 183 12.62 3.76 -22.48
CA PHE A 183 12.44 4.90 -23.36
C PHE A 183 13.74 5.29 -24.07
N ASN A 184 14.84 5.42 -23.32
CA ASN A 184 16.17 5.68 -23.87
C ASN A 184 16.62 4.58 -24.83
N SER A 185 16.32 3.32 -24.54
CA SER A 185 16.59 2.20 -25.46
C SER A 185 15.83 2.34 -26.78
N ILE A 186 14.56 2.77 -26.76
CA ILE A 186 13.77 3.02 -27.96
C ILE A 186 14.36 4.17 -28.78
N ILE A 187 14.67 5.29 -28.12
CA ILE A 187 15.32 6.45 -28.76
C ILE A 187 16.63 6.07 -29.43
N HIS A 188 17.45 5.26 -28.75
CA HIS A 188 18.72 4.79 -29.30
C HIS A 188 18.51 3.97 -30.58
N GLN A 189 17.54 3.05 -30.60
CA GLN A 189 17.21 2.31 -31.82
C GLN A 189 16.66 3.21 -32.93
N PHE A 190 15.84 4.21 -32.57
CA PHE A 190 15.31 5.20 -33.50
C PHE A 190 16.45 5.95 -34.22
N TYR A 191 17.41 6.50 -33.48
CA TYR A 191 18.55 7.20 -34.07
C TYR A 191 19.47 6.28 -34.88
N GLN A 192 19.64 5.02 -34.49
CA GLN A 192 20.42 4.06 -35.30
C GLN A 192 19.81 3.85 -36.69
N VAL A 193 18.49 3.74 -36.78
CA VAL A 193 17.79 3.59 -38.07
C VAL A 193 18.02 4.81 -38.95
N ILE A 194 17.90 6.03 -38.39
CA ILE A 194 18.16 7.27 -39.12
C ILE A 194 19.61 7.37 -39.59
N MET A 195 20.58 7.05 -38.73
CA MET A 195 22.00 7.13 -39.11
C MET A 195 22.35 6.11 -40.20
N ASN A 196 21.72 4.94 -40.20
CA ASN A 196 21.88 3.95 -41.28
C ASN A 196 21.25 4.44 -42.59
N PHE A 197 20.08 5.06 -42.54
CA PHE A 197 19.45 5.70 -43.71
C PHE A 197 20.40 6.72 -44.36
N LEU A 198 20.96 7.64 -43.57
CA LEU A 198 21.89 8.68 -44.05
C LEU A 198 23.17 8.12 -44.66
N ARG A 199 23.62 6.93 -44.23
CA ARG A 199 24.86 6.31 -44.71
C ARG A 199 24.69 5.40 -45.93
N SER A 200 23.52 4.78 -46.09
CA SER A 200 23.32 3.69 -47.06
C SER A 200 22.36 4.03 -48.21
N SER A 201 21.67 5.17 -48.17
CA SER A 201 20.63 5.57 -49.12
C SER A 201 19.47 4.54 -49.26
N ILE A 202 19.39 3.57 -48.34
CA ILE A 202 18.27 2.62 -48.23
C ILE A 202 17.18 3.29 -47.40
N ILE A 203 15.99 3.51 -47.97
CA ILE A 203 14.85 4.14 -47.30
C ILE A 203 14.35 3.25 -46.15
N LEU A 204 14.85 3.51 -44.94
CA LEU A 204 14.37 2.95 -43.69
C LEU A 204 13.80 4.08 -42.84
N ASN A 205 12.47 4.18 -42.83
CA ASN A 205 11.79 5.03 -41.87
C ASN A 205 11.67 4.28 -40.54
N PRO A 206 12.03 4.89 -39.40
CA PRO A 206 11.74 4.30 -38.10
C PRO A 206 10.26 3.98 -38.00
N GLN A 207 9.93 2.76 -37.59
CA GLN A 207 8.56 2.29 -37.46
C GLN A 207 8.41 1.51 -36.16
N ALA A 208 7.19 1.47 -35.65
CA ALA A 208 6.84 0.66 -34.49
C ALA A 208 5.41 0.12 -34.60
N GLU A 209 5.13 -0.89 -33.77
CA GLU A 209 3.80 -1.36 -33.43
C GLU A 209 3.72 -1.49 -31.90
N ILE A 210 2.62 -1.00 -31.33
CA ILE A 210 2.27 -1.21 -29.92
C ILE A 210 1.30 -2.40 -29.86
N LEU A 211 1.73 -3.49 -29.27
CA LEU A 211 0.90 -4.68 -29.13
C LEU A 211 -0.11 -4.51 -27.99
N LYS A 212 -1.23 -5.24 -28.10
CA LYS A 212 -2.19 -5.40 -27.01
C LYS A 212 -1.48 -5.96 -25.78
N THR A 213 -1.84 -5.46 -24.61
CA THR A 213 -1.28 -5.93 -23.33
C THR A 213 -1.44 -7.43 -23.17
N SER A 214 -0.41 -8.04 -22.63
CA SER A 214 -0.40 -9.43 -22.18
C SER A 214 -0.10 -9.50 -20.69
N VAL A 215 -0.34 -10.67 -20.09
CA VAL A 215 -0.12 -10.90 -18.66
C VAL A 215 1.02 -11.90 -18.50
N ILE A 216 1.94 -11.61 -17.59
CA ILE A 216 2.98 -12.54 -17.15
C ILE A 216 2.94 -12.73 -15.64
N LYS A 217 3.56 -13.82 -15.18
CA LYS A 217 3.78 -14.06 -13.76
C LYS A 217 4.99 -13.25 -13.27
N ASP A 218 4.80 -12.48 -12.21
CA ASP A 218 5.84 -11.72 -11.54
C ASP A 218 6.31 -12.48 -10.29
N SER A 219 7.53 -13.02 -10.36
CA SER A 219 8.16 -13.71 -9.24
C SER A 219 8.57 -12.77 -8.11
N ASP A 220 8.55 -11.45 -8.33
CA ASP A 220 8.93 -10.50 -7.30
C ASP A 220 7.80 -10.13 -6.34
N ALA A 221 6.54 -10.43 -6.70
CA ALA A 221 5.38 -10.19 -5.87
C ALA A 221 5.32 -11.10 -4.62
N PRO A 222 4.69 -10.65 -3.51
CA PRO A 222 4.10 -9.33 -3.33
C PRO A 222 5.15 -8.26 -2.98
N ILE A 223 5.02 -7.09 -3.59
CA ILE A 223 5.77 -5.88 -3.23
C ILE A 223 4.76 -4.81 -2.85
N VAL A 224 5.07 -4.01 -1.83
CA VAL A 224 4.17 -2.92 -1.45
C VAL A 224 4.11 -1.89 -2.58
N ALA A 225 2.91 -1.44 -2.91
CA ALA A 225 2.70 -0.45 -3.94
C ALA A 225 3.40 0.86 -3.56
N SER A 226 4.12 1.45 -4.51
CA SER A 226 4.81 2.73 -4.39
C SER A 226 3.92 3.86 -3.84
N PHE A 227 2.68 3.96 -4.31
CA PHE A 227 1.70 4.95 -3.83
C PHE A 227 1.18 4.64 -2.43
N SER A 228 1.25 3.39 -1.95
CA SER A 228 0.63 3.01 -0.68
C SER A 228 1.28 3.85 0.43
N SER A 229 0.46 4.53 1.22
CA SER A 229 0.93 5.36 2.30
C SER A 229 1.73 4.56 3.33
N ARG A 230 2.61 5.25 4.05
CA ARG A 230 3.57 4.68 4.99
C ARG A 230 3.39 5.23 6.38
N GLY A 231 3.67 4.39 7.38
CA GLY A 231 4.00 4.86 8.72
C GLY A 231 5.35 5.61 8.76
N PRO A 232 5.81 6.00 9.96
CA PRO A 232 5.19 5.76 11.26
C PRO A 232 3.90 6.56 11.46
N ASN A 233 3.09 6.16 12.45
CA ASN A 233 1.96 6.95 12.91
C ASN A 233 2.48 8.25 13.54
N LYS A 234 2.06 9.41 13.01
CA LYS A 234 2.56 10.72 13.46
C LYS A 234 1.98 11.20 14.79
N TYR A 235 0.81 10.71 15.18
CA TYR A 235 0.14 11.10 16.43
C TYR A 235 0.37 10.08 17.55
N VAL A 236 0.50 8.80 17.19
CA VAL A 236 0.76 7.71 18.16
C VAL A 236 1.91 6.84 17.66
N PRO A 237 3.18 7.32 17.70
CA PRO A 237 4.31 6.61 17.09
C PRO A 237 4.57 5.19 17.62
N ASP A 238 4.13 4.91 18.84
CA ASP A 238 4.24 3.59 19.47
C ASP A 238 3.24 2.56 18.90
N ILE A 239 2.27 3.01 18.10
CA ILE A 239 1.34 2.14 17.38
C ILE A 239 1.74 2.09 15.91
N LEU A 240 2.24 0.93 15.50
CA LEU A 240 2.64 0.65 14.13
C LEU A 240 1.45 0.82 13.16
N LYS A 241 1.66 1.58 12.08
CA LYS A 241 0.77 1.65 10.93
C LYS A 241 1.58 1.59 9.63
N PRO A 242 1.03 1.04 8.53
CA PRO A 242 -0.23 0.29 8.45
C PRO A 242 -0.15 -1.03 9.24
N ASP A 243 -1.28 -1.70 9.49
CA ASP A 243 -1.29 -2.93 10.30
C ASP A 243 -0.96 -4.17 9.46
N ILE A 244 -1.35 -4.15 8.19
CA ILE A 244 -1.21 -5.26 7.24
C ILE A 244 -1.14 -4.75 5.80
N SER A 245 -0.71 -5.60 4.86
CA SER A 245 -0.83 -5.38 3.43
C SER A 245 -1.66 -6.47 2.74
N ALA A 246 -2.41 -6.08 1.71
CA ALA A 246 -3.21 -6.99 0.88
C ALA A 246 -3.18 -6.57 -0.60
N PRO A 247 -3.59 -7.44 -1.54
CA PRO A 247 -3.64 -7.12 -2.96
C PRO A 247 -4.44 -5.85 -3.26
N GLY A 248 -3.77 -4.82 -3.74
CA GLY A 248 -4.40 -3.52 -4.06
C GLY A 248 -3.92 -2.90 -5.37
N VAL A 249 -3.15 -3.64 -6.16
CA VAL A 249 -2.63 -3.20 -7.45
C VAL A 249 -3.24 -4.03 -8.56
N ASN A 250 -3.76 -3.33 -9.57
CA ASN A 250 -4.37 -3.88 -10.76
C ASN A 250 -5.48 -4.89 -10.44
N ILE A 251 -6.40 -4.52 -9.54
CA ILE A 251 -7.51 -5.37 -9.13
C ILE A 251 -8.66 -5.19 -10.12
N LEU A 252 -9.19 -6.31 -10.63
CA LEU A 252 -10.35 -6.33 -11.51
C LEU A 252 -11.61 -6.43 -10.66
N ALA A 253 -12.50 -5.44 -10.75
CA ALA A 253 -13.74 -5.40 -9.97
C ALA A 253 -14.89 -4.82 -10.82
N ALA A 254 -16.12 -4.98 -10.34
CA ALA A 254 -17.30 -4.38 -10.96
C ALA A 254 -17.15 -2.86 -11.06
N TYR A 255 -17.64 -2.27 -12.14
CA TYR A 255 -17.49 -0.86 -12.45
C TYR A 255 -18.76 -0.28 -13.06
N SER A 256 -18.99 1.01 -12.88
CA SER A 256 -20.17 1.67 -13.43
C SER A 256 -20.10 1.68 -14.96
N PRO A 257 -21.15 1.22 -15.67
CA PRO A 257 -21.19 1.29 -17.13
C PRO A 257 -21.37 2.72 -17.66
N LEU A 258 -21.53 3.72 -16.79
CA LEU A 258 -21.62 5.13 -17.15
C LEU A 258 -20.27 5.86 -17.00
N ALA A 259 -19.32 5.26 -16.29
CA ALA A 259 -18.02 5.87 -16.05
C ALA A 259 -17.03 5.50 -17.18
N PRO A 260 -16.14 6.42 -17.57
CA PRO A 260 -15.01 6.12 -18.44
C PRO A 260 -14.12 5.02 -17.85
N ILE A 261 -13.58 4.14 -18.70
CA ILE A 261 -12.68 3.06 -18.24
C ILE A 261 -11.29 3.59 -17.81
N SER A 262 -10.82 4.67 -18.42
CA SER A 262 -9.53 5.30 -18.07
C SER A 262 -9.73 6.56 -17.23
N ARG A 263 -8.61 7.22 -16.86
CA ARG A 263 -8.66 8.52 -16.18
C ARG A 263 -9.01 9.68 -17.10
N ASP A 264 -9.09 9.41 -18.41
CA ASP A 264 -9.48 10.39 -19.40
C ASP A 264 -11.01 10.47 -19.45
N ILE A 265 -11.54 11.64 -19.14
CA ILE A 265 -12.99 11.87 -19.12
C ILE A 265 -13.61 11.78 -20.52
N GLU A 266 -12.80 11.91 -21.57
CA GLU A 266 -13.22 11.79 -22.96
C GLU A 266 -13.09 10.35 -23.49
N ASP A 267 -12.66 9.39 -22.66
CA ASP A 267 -12.67 7.98 -23.02
C ASP A 267 -14.10 7.44 -23.02
N GLU A 268 -14.71 7.37 -24.19
CA GLU A 268 -16.09 6.89 -24.40
C GLU A 268 -16.27 5.38 -24.17
N ARG A 269 -15.20 4.65 -23.86
CA ARG A 269 -15.30 3.20 -23.63
C ARG A 269 -15.89 2.93 -22.24
N HIS A 270 -16.94 2.12 -22.24
CA HIS A 270 -17.62 1.67 -21.04
C HIS A 270 -17.50 0.17 -20.84
N VAL A 271 -17.32 -0.25 -19.59
CA VAL A 271 -17.14 -1.66 -19.21
C VAL A 271 -17.88 -1.96 -17.92
N LYS A 272 -18.29 -3.23 -17.77
CA LYS A 272 -18.89 -3.74 -16.53
C LYS A 272 -17.86 -4.04 -15.44
N TYR A 273 -16.59 -4.19 -15.84
CA TYR A 273 -15.47 -4.48 -14.95
C TYR A 273 -14.27 -3.65 -15.36
N ASN A 274 -13.59 -3.07 -14.37
CA ASN A 274 -12.42 -2.23 -14.60
C ASN A 274 -11.25 -2.69 -13.73
N ILE A 275 -10.03 -2.37 -14.17
CA ILE A 275 -8.79 -2.66 -13.45
C ILE A 275 -8.31 -1.37 -12.79
N ILE A 276 -8.36 -1.34 -11.46
CA ILE A 276 -7.98 -0.16 -10.68
C ILE A 276 -7.00 -0.53 -9.58
N SER A 277 -6.23 0.47 -9.13
CA SER A 277 -5.22 0.31 -8.09
C SER A 277 -5.41 1.35 -7.00
N GLY A 278 -5.20 0.94 -5.76
CA GLY A 278 -5.36 1.78 -4.58
C GLY A 278 -5.37 0.94 -3.30
N THR A 279 -5.09 1.56 -2.17
CA THR A 279 -5.35 0.96 -0.85
C THR A 279 -6.83 0.66 -0.65
N SER A 280 -7.70 1.41 -1.34
CA SER A 280 -9.14 1.16 -1.48
C SER A 280 -9.50 -0.22 -2.05
N MET A 281 -8.58 -0.89 -2.76
CA MET A 281 -8.80 -2.22 -3.33
C MET A 281 -8.28 -3.36 -2.43
N ALA A 282 -7.56 -3.05 -1.35
CA ALA A 282 -6.88 -4.03 -0.50
C ALA A 282 -7.72 -4.52 0.71
N CYS A 283 -8.73 -3.75 1.12
CA CYS A 283 -9.72 -4.12 2.13
C CYS A 283 -10.64 -5.24 1.60
N PRO A 284 -11.04 -6.32 2.33
CA PRO A 284 -10.94 -6.63 3.77
C PRO A 284 -10.37 -8.04 4.06
N HIS A 285 -9.19 -8.14 4.67
CA HIS A 285 -8.66 -9.46 4.99
C HIS A 285 -7.83 -9.46 6.30
N ALA A 286 -7.85 -10.55 7.10
CA ALA A 286 -7.06 -10.73 8.34
C ALA A 286 -5.93 -11.83 8.30
N ALA A 287 -4.89 -11.66 9.13
CA ALA A 287 -3.63 -12.45 9.31
C ALA A 287 -2.58 -12.39 8.19
N ALA A 288 -1.26 -12.53 8.44
CA ALA A 288 -0.22 -12.20 7.44
C ALA A 288 0.99 -13.17 7.33
N TRP A 289 1.52 -13.33 6.12
CA TRP A 289 2.85 -13.83 5.79
C TRP A 289 3.87 -12.70 5.87
N PRO A 290 5.08 -12.94 6.40
CA PRO A 290 6.14 -11.94 6.36
C PRO A 290 6.45 -11.49 4.93
N MET A 291 6.56 -10.18 4.70
CA MET A 291 7.02 -9.62 3.44
C MET A 291 8.54 -9.43 3.44
N ASN A 292 9.14 -9.44 2.25
CA ASN A 292 10.58 -9.30 2.10
C ASN A 292 11.01 -7.82 2.26
N SER A 293 11.77 -7.52 3.31
CA SER A 293 12.27 -6.17 3.60
C SER A 293 13.35 -5.69 2.63
N SER A 294 14.06 -6.59 1.92
CA SER A 294 15.02 -6.16 0.88
C SER A 294 14.32 -5.57 -0.35
N LYS A 295 13.07 -5.97 -0.61
CA LYS A 295 12.21 -5.41 -1.66
C LYS A 295 11.32 -4.26 -1.15
N ASN A 296 11.26 -4.05 0.17
CA ASN A 296 10.43 -3.04 0.82
C ASN A 296 11.27 -2.38 1.93
N THR A 297 12.11 -1.42 1.56
CA THR A 297 13.14 -0.83 2.44
C THR A 297 12.59 -0.12 3.68
N GLN A 298 11.31 0.26 3.67
CA GLN A 298 10.59 0.84 4.81
C GLN A 298 9.94 -0.21 5.73
N ALA A 299 10.11 -1.50 5.40
CA ALA A 299 9.76 -2.66 6.22
C ALA A 299 8.33 -2.60 6.80
N GLU A 300 8.18 -2.77 8.11
CA GLU A 300 6.91 -2.76 8.84
C GLU A 300 6.13 -1.45 8.65
N PHE A 301 6.79 -0.30 8.43
CA PHE A 301 6.10 0.96 8.11
C PHE A 301 5.51 0.99 6.68
N ALA A 302 5.82 -0.01 5.85
CA ALA A 302 5.20 -0.21 4.54
C ALA A 302 4.12 -1.27 4.52
N TYR A 303 4.35 -2.42 5.16
CA TYR A 303 3.45 -3.58 5.10
C TYR A 303 2.85 -4.03 6.43
N GLY A 304 3.16 -3.36 7.54
CA GLY A 304 2.73 -3.75 8.88
C GLY A 304 3.24 -5.14 9.25
N SER A 305 2.32 -6.03 9.58
CA SER A 305 2.61 -7.42 9.93
C SER A 305 3.00 -8.29 8.73
N GLY A 306 2.71 -7.84 7.50
CA GLY A 306 3.04 -8.52 6.25
C GLY A 306 1.87 -8.63 5.28
N HIS A 307 1.94 -9.58 4.34
CA HIS A 307 0.93 -9.82 3.32
C HIS A 307 -0.13 -10.80 3.81
N ILE A 308 -1.39 -10.49 3.59
CA ILE A 308 -2.52 -11.30 4.04
C ILE A 308 -2.44 -12.83 3.82
N ASN A 309 -2.98 -13.61 4.77
CA ASN A 309 -3.25 -15.04 4.70
C ASN A 309 -4.58 -15.45 5.36
N PRO A 310 -5.66 -15.54 4.57
CA PRO A 310 -6.98 -15.86 5.10
C PRO A 310 -7.06 -17.26 5.75
N VAL A 311 -6.36 -18.26 5.19
CA VAL A 311 -6.45 -19.65 5.66
C VAL A 311 -5.88 -19.83 7.06
N LYS A 312 -4.80 -19.10 7.41
CA LYS A 312 -4.26 -19.15 8.77
C LYS A 312 -5.00 -18.21 9.74
N ALA A 313 -5.73 -17.23 9.22
CA ALA A 313 -6.49 -16.28 10.05
C ALA A 313 -7.67 -16.93 10.77
N THR A 314 -8.28 -17.96 10.19
CA THR A 314 -9.46 -18.63 10.76
C THR A 314 -9.14 -19.45 12.01
N ASN A 315 -7.86 -19.80 12.21
CA ASN A 315 -7.41 -20.50 13.41
C ASN A 315 -5.98 -20.03 13.77
N PRO A 316 -5.84 -18.88 14.45
CA PRO A 316 -4.54 -18.30 14.74
C PRO A 316 -3.89 -18.87 16.01
N GLY A 317 -4.61 -19.66 16.82
CA GLY A 317 -4.14 -20.18 18.11
C GLY A 317 -4.23 -19.15 19.24
N LEU A 318 -3.51 -18.03 19.14
CA LEU A 318 -3.54 -16.95 20.14
C LEU A 318 -4.01 -15.62 19.53
N VAL A 319 -4.71 -14.82 20.34
CA VAL A 319 -5.13 -13.46 19.98
C VAL A 319 -4.74 -12.45 21.05
N TYR A 320 -4.48 -11.22 20.62
CA TYR A 320 -4.30 -10.06 21.51
C TYR A 320 -5.64 -9.33 21.57
N GLU A 321 -6.32 -9.41 22.71
CA GLU A 321 -7.60 -8.74 22.91
C GLU A 321 -7.39 -7.33 23.47
N ALA A 322 -8.17 -6.38 22.97
CA ALA A 322 -8.27 -5.03 23.51
C ALA A 322 -9.75 -4.63 23.56
N PHE A 323 -10.11 -3.86 24.58
CA PHE A 323 -11.47 -3.42 24.82
C PHE A 323 -11.54 -1.89 24.89
N LYS A 324 -12.75 -1.34 24.87
CA LYS A 324 -13.02 0.10 24.98
C LYS A 324 -12.16 0.78 26.05
N GLN A 325 -12.09 0.21 27.25
CA GLN A 325 -11.37 0.82 28.37
C GLN A 325 -9.85 0.90 28.13
N ASP A 326 -9.27 -0.04 27.39
CA ASP A 326 -7.84 -0.01 27.04
C ASP A 326 -7.53 1.18 26.13
N TYR A 327 -8.39 1.45 25.15
CA TYR A 327 -8.27 2.62 24.29
C TYR A 327 -8.52 3.94 25.03
N ILE A 328 -9.49 3.99 25.94
CA ILE A 328 -9.70 5.18 26.80
C ILE A 328 -8.46 5.44 27.66
N ASN A 329 -7.89 4.41 28.31
CA ASN A 329 -6.68 4.54 29.12
C ASN A 329 -5.49 5.03 28.28
N MET A 330 -5.35 4.52 27.06
CA MET A 330 -4.33 4.99 26.12
C MET A 330 -4.53 6.48 25.77
N LEU A 331 -5.73 6.89 25.37
CA LEU A 331 -6.01 8.30 25.05
C LEU A 331 -5.74 9.22 26.24
N CYS A 332 -6.10 8.79 27.45
CA CYS A 332 -5.75 9.50 28.70
C CYS A 332 -4.24 9.63 28.90
N SER A 333 -3.47 8.56 28.63
CA SER A 333 -2.00 8.63 28.72
C SER A 333 -1.35 9.57 27.72
N MET A 334 -2.04 9.85 26.61
CA MET A 334 -1.62 10.83 25.60
C MET A 334 -1.99 12.27 25.97
N GLY A 335 -2.65 12.49 27.11
CA GLY A 335 -3.07 13.81 27.57
C GLY A 335 -4.37 14.32 26.93
N TYR A 336 -5.22 13.43 26.41
CA TYR A 336 -6.56 13.82 25.96
C TYR A 336 -7.40 14.22 27.17
N ASP A 337 -7.93 15.44 27.15
CA ASP A 337 -8.86 15.93 28.16
C ASP A 337 -10.24 15.25 28.04
N VAL A 338 -11.11 15.54 29.01
CA VAL A 338 -12.45 14.97 29.08
C VAL A 338 -13.28 15.33 27.85
N ASP A 339 -13.13 16.54 27.29
CA ASP A 339 -13.94 16.99 26.16
C ASP A 339 -13.56 16.27 24.86
N LYS A 340 -12.26 16.09 24.60
CA LYS A 340 -11.76 15.29 23.46
C LYS A 340 -12.12 13.82 23.62
N LEU A 341 -12.00 13.27 24.82
CA LEU A 341 -12.39 11.88 25.10
C LEU A 341 -13.87 11.66 24.81
N ARG A 342 -14.75 12.57 25.26
CA ARG A 342 -16.18 12.48 25.02
C ARG A 342 -16.54 12.69 23.56
N THR A 343 -15.81 13.54 22.85
CA THR A 343 -15.94 13.68 21.38
C THR A 343 -15.68 12.35 20.66
N ILE A 344 -14.66 11.59 21.08
CA ILE A 344 -14.33 10.29 20.47
C ILE A 344 -15.28 9.17 20.92
N SER A 345 -15.59 9.13 22.21
CA SER A 345 -16.30 8.01 22.83
C SER A 345 -17.82 8.09 22.72
N GLY A 346 -18.36 9.29 22.50
CA GLY A 346 -19.79 9.55 22.40
C GLY A 346 -20.56 9.36 23.71
N ASP A 347 -19.87 9.18 24.84
CA ASP A 347 -20.48 8.97 26.15
C ASP A 347 -19.74 9.71 27.27
N ASN A 348 -20.12 9.45 28.53
CA ASN A 348 -19.54 10.11 29.69
C ASN A 348 -18.18 9.53 30.14
N SER A 349 -17.41 8.92 29.24
CA SER A 349 -16.07 8.40 29.56
C SER A 349 -15.16 9.46 30.19
N THR A 350 -14.36 9.02 31.16
CA THR A 350 -13.39 9.87 31.89
C THR A 350 -12.10 9.11 32.14
N CYS A 351 -11.00 9.83 32.32
CA CYS A 351 -9.75 9.22 32.75
C CYS A 351 -9.83 8.73 34.20
N SER A 352 -9.45 7.48 34.42
CA SER A 352 -9.33 6.90 35.76
C SER A 352 -8.05 7.38 36.44
N LYS A 353 -8.06 7.46 37.78
CA LYS A 353 -6.84 7.75 38.54
C LYS A 353 -5.77 6.70 38.22
N GLY A 354 -4.64 7.13 37.68
CA GLY A 354 -3.53 6.26 37.30
C GLY A 354 -3.41 5.94 35.81
N SER A 355 -4.36 6.36 34.96
CA SER A 355 -4.24 6.23 33.49
C SER A 355 -3.00 6.96 32.94
N GLU A 356 -2.57 8.04 33.61
CA GLU A 356 -1.32 8.78 33.32
C GLU A 356 -0.03 7.93 33.47
N LYS A 357 -0.10 6.79 34.17
CA LYS A 357 1.06 5.89 34.35
C LYS A 357 1.23 4.88 33.22
N THR A 358 0.26 4.81 32.30
CA THR A 358 0.33 3.96 31.11
C THR A 358 0.94 4.72 29.94
N SER A 359 1.28 4.02 28.87
CA SER A 359 1.78 4.61 27.63
C SER A 359 1.11 3.93 26.43
N PRO A 360 0.98 4.57 25.26
CA PRO A 360 0.40 3.93 24.09
C PRO A 360 1.07 2.61 23.69
N LYS A 361 2.38 2.47 23.94
CA LYS A 361 3.11 1.21 23.72
C LYS A 361 2.59 0.02 24.56
N ASP A 362 1.93 0.32 25.68
CA ASP A 362 1.39 -0.68 26.62
C ASP A 362 0.01 -1.20 26.19
N LEU A 363 -0.63 -0.58 25.19
CA LEU A 363 -1.84 -1.13 24.56
C LEU A 363 -1.55 -2.57 24.13
N ASN A 364 -2.51 -3.48 24.37
CA ASN A 364 -2.38 -4.89 24.05
C ASN A 364 -2.51 -5.15 22.53
N TYR A 365 -1.59 -4.59 21.76
CA TYR A 365 -1.59 -4.54 20.31
C TYR A 365 -0.74 -5.68 19.73
N PRO A 366 -1.11 -6.28 18.57
CA PRO A 366 -0.41 -7.43 17.99
C PRO A 366 0.98 -7.11 17.44
N SER A 367 1.38 -5.83 17.43
CA SER A 367 2.72 -5.36 17.10
C SER A 367 3.30 -4.50 18.23
N MET A 368 4.61 -4.27 18.16
CA MET A 368 5.35 -3.43 19.10
C MET A 368 6.15 -2.40 18.30
N ALA A 369 5.92 -1.12 18.56
CA ALA A 369 6.71 -0.05 17.97
C ALA A 369 7.09 0.96 19.04
N ALA A 370 8.22 1.62 18.88
CA ALA A 370 8.58 2.77 19.68
C ALA A 370 9.60 3.65 18.96
N GLN A 371 9.52 4.96 19.16
CA GLN A 371 10.57 5.87 18.74
C GLN A 371 11.69 5.96 19.77
N VAL A 372 12.93 6.00 19.31
CA VAL A 372 14.12 6.12 20.17
C VAL A 372 14.97 7.30 19.74
N SER A 373 15.62 7.94 20.71
CA SER A 373 16.58 9.02 20.45
C SER A 373 17.77 8.52 19.65
N SER A 374 18.13 9.25 18.60
CA SER A 374 19.29 8.93 17.76
C SER A 374 20.57 8.96 18.59
N GLY A 375 21.41 7.94 18.44
CA GLY A 375 22.70 7.85 19.12
C GLY A 375 22.66 7.43 20.59
N GLU A 376 21.47 7.39 21.21
CA GLU A 376 21.33 7.04 22.63
C GLU A 376 21.11 5.53 22.83
N SER A 377 21.41 5.05 24.02
CA SER A 377 21.04 3.70 24.44
C SER A 377 19.62 3.71 25.00
N PHE A 378 18.85 2.67 24.72
CA PHE A 378 17.46 2.57 25.17
C PHE A 378 17.14 1.19 25.74
N THR A 379 16.13 1.16 26.60
CA THR A 379 15.50 -0.07 27.09
C THR A 379 14.00 0.16 27.13
N ILE A 380 13.26 -0.57 26.30
CA ILE A 380 11.82 -0.40 26.14
C ILE A 380 11.13 -1.72 26.50
N LYS A 381 10.05 -1.62 27.27
CA LYS A 381 9.25 -2.78 27.70
C LYS A 381 7.84 -2.68 27.12
N PHE A 382 7.39 -3.79 26.55
CA PHE A 382 6.05 -3.97 25.99
C PHE A 382 5.34 -5.07 26.78
N PRO A 383 4.46 -4.72 27.73
CA PRO A 383 3.57 -5.70 28.37
C PRO A 383 2.52 -6.15 27.35
N ARG A 384 2.27 -7.46 27.28
CA ARG A 384 1.25 -8.05 26.41
C ARG A 384 0.50 -9.17 27.11
N THR A 385 -0.74 -9.38 26.71
CA THR A 385 -1.58 -10.49 27.15
C THR A 385 -2.17 -11.17 25.92
N VAL A 386 -2.07 -12.49 25.87
CA VAL A 386 -2.66 -13.31 24.82
C VAL A 386 -3.72 -14.22 25.39
N THR A 387 -4.79 -14.41 24.63
CA THR A 387 -5.89 -15.32 24.92
C THR A 387 -5.79 -16.52 23.99
N ASN A 388 -5.86 -17.73 24.55
CA ASN A 388 -5.87 -18.96 23.74
C ASN A 388 -7.25 -19.18 23.12
N ILE A 389 -7.33 -19.14 21.79
CA ILE A 389 -8.52 -19.49 21.03
C ILE A 389 -8.31 -20.76 20.18
N GLY A 390 -7.18 -21.43 20.37
CA GLY A 390 -6.85 -22.71 19.76
C GLY A 390 -7.18 -23.90 20.67
N LEU A 391 -6.38 -24.96 20.56
CA LEU A 391 -6.60 -26.18 21.32
C LEU A 391 -6.33 -25.97 22.83
N PRO A 392 -7.10 -26.62 23.73
CA PRO A 392 -6.74 -26.69 25.15
C PRO A 392 -5.47 -27.54 25.35
N ASN A 393 -4.82 -27.39 26.50
CA ASN A 393 -3.56 -28.08 26.81
C ASN A 393 -2.42 -27.80 25.81
N SER A 394 -2.43 -26.62 25.19
CA SER A 394 -1.38 -26.15 24.27
C SER A 394 -0.25 -25.45 25.03
N THR A 395 0.99 -25.65 24.59
CA THR A 395 2.16 -24.91 25.11
C THR A 395 2.89 -24.22 23.96
N TYR A 396 3.02 -22.91 24.07
CA TYR A 396 3.72 -22.06 23.12
C TYR A 396 5.12 -21.73 23.64
N LYS A 397 6.13 -21.87 22.79
CA LYS A 397 7.49 -21.41 23.05
C LYS A 397 7.77 -20.14 22.24
N ALA A 398 8.40 -19.16 22.88
CA ALA A 398 8.84 -17.96 22.22
C ALA A 398 10.06 -18.23 21.32
N ARG A 399 10.07 -17.61 20.15
CA ARG A 399 11.21 -17.52 19.26
C ARG A 399 11.38 -16.08 18.80
N ILE A 400 12.58 -15.56 18.97
CA ILE A 400 12.93 -14.19 18.57
C ILE A 400 13.61 -14.21 17.21
N LEU A 401 13.11 -13.38 16.29
CA LEU A 401 13.78 -13.05 15.03
C LEU A 401 14.50 -11.71 15.24
N GLN A 402 15.78 -11.77 15.60
CA GLN A 402 16.56 -10.63 16.05
C GLN A 402 17.30 -9.92 14.90
N ASN A 403 17.48 -8.61 15.04
CA ASN A 403 18.39 -7.80 14.23
C ASN A 403 19.67 -7.52 15.02
N SER A 404 20.85 -7.56 14.39
CA SER A 404 22.14 -7.39 15.06
C SER A 404 22.31 -6.05 15.80
N LYS A 405 21.49 -5.04 15.49
CA LYS A 405 21.52 -3.71 16.14
C LYS A 405 20.77 -3.63 17.48
N ILE A 406 19.90 -4.59 17.79
CA ILE A 406 19.07 -4.61 19.00
C ILE A 406 19.08 -5.98 19.67
N SER A 407 18.77 -6.03 20.96
CA SER A 407 18.56 -7.25 21.73
C SER A 407 17.12 -7.33 22.21
N VAL A 408 16.45 -8.45 21.98
CA VAL A 408 15.05 -8.66 22.34
C VAL A 408 14.96 -9.85 23.27
N ASN A 409 14.37 -9.65 24.44
CA ASN A 409 14.11 -10.68 25.43
C ASN A 409 12.61 -10.74 25.75
N VAL A 410 12.09 -11.92 26.10
CA VAL A 410 10.68 -12.10 26.47
C VAL A 410 10.56 -12.93 27.73
N VAL A 411 9.72 -12.51 28.66
CA VAL A 411 9.51 -13.20 29.95
C VAL A 411 8.01 -13.33 30.24
N PRO A 412 7.50 -14.54 30.53
CA PRO A 412 8.19 -15.83 30.41
C PRO A 412 8.46 -16.22 28.94
N GLU A 413 9.39 -17.15 28.70
CA GLU A 413 9.69 -17.67 27.35
C GLU A 413 8.73 -18.78 26.88
N VAL A 414 7.91 -19.29 27.79
CA VAL A 414 6.96 -20.38 27.56
C VAL A 414 5.60 -20.05 28.16
N LEU A 415 4.54 -20.23 27.38
CA LEU A 415 3.16 -20.05 27.80
C LEU A 415 2.39 -21.37 27.66
N SER A 416 1.92 -21.91 28.78
CA SER A 416 1.09 -23.11 28.80
C SER A 416 -0.36 -22.75 29.14
N PHE A 417 -1.28 -23.20 28.31
CA PHE A 417 -2.73 -22.99 28.46
C PHE A 417 -3.41 -24.34 28.68
N ARG A 418 -4.20 -24.44 29.74
CA ARG A 418 -4.99 -25.62 30.12
C ARG A 418 -6.35 -25.63 29.44
N SER A 419 -6.89 -24.46 29.13
CA SER A 419 -8.26 -24.33 28.59
C SER A 419 -8.36 -23.28 27.49
N LEU A 420 -9.44 -23.38 26.70
CA LEU A 420 -9.86 -22.34 25.77
C LEU A 420 -10.18 -21.06 26.55
N ASN A 421 -9.87 -19.91 25.97
CA ASN A 421 -10.03 -18.56 26.55
C ASN A 421 -9.15 -18.26 27.78
N GLU A 422 -8.24 -19.16 28.15
CA GLU A 422 -7.25 -18.83 29.18
C GLU A 422 -6.30 -17.73 28.69
N LYS A 423 -6.03 -16.77 29.56
CA LYS A 423 -5.16 -15.62 29.29
C LYS A 423 -3.80 -15.80 29.93
N LYS A 424 -2.74 -15.43 29.22
CA LYS A 424 -1.38 -15.35 29.77
C LYS A 424 -0.73 -14.03 29.38
N SER A 425 -0.02 -13.44 30.33
CA SER A 425 0.72 -12.20 30.12
C SER A 425 2.23 -12.46 30.04
N PHE A 426 2.91 -11.63 29.27
CA PHE A 426 4.36 -11.63 29.12
C PHE A 426 4.85 -10.20 28.88
N ILE A 427 6.16 -10.00 29.06
CA ILE A 427 6.82 -8.72 28.81
C ILE A 427 7.92 -8.94 27.79
N VAL A 428 7.89 -8.17 26.70
CA VAL A 428 8.99 -8.08 25.74
C VAL A 428 9.85 -6.89 26.13
N THR A 429 11.14 -7.12 26.39
CA THR A 429 12.12 -6.08 26.67
C THR A 429 13.07 -5.98 25.48
N VAL A 430 13.18 -4.78 24.90
CA VAL A 430 14.12 -4.49 23.83
C VAL A 430 15.16 -3.51 24.30
N THR A 431 16.43 -3.82 24.05
CA THR A 431 17.55 -2.94 24.33
C THR A 431 18.34 -2.68 23.05
N GLY A 432 18.88 -1.48 22.92
CA GLY A 432 19.69 -1.09 21.77
C GLY A 432 20.69 -0.01 22.14
N LYS A 433 21.72 0.14 21.31
CA LYS A 433 22.75 1.16 21.46
C LYS A 433 22.88 1.94 20.15
N GLY A 434 22.64 3.24 20.18
CA GLY A 434 23.10 4.15 19.13
C GLY A 434 22.53 3.88 17.75
N LEU A 435 21.20 3.86 17.61
CA LEU A 435 20.58 3.83 16.28
C LEU A 435 20.81 5.16 15.57
N ALA A 436 21.10 5.08 14.26
CA ALA A 436 21.27 6.27 13.43
C ALA A 436 19.92 6.95 13.18
N SER A 437 19.93 8.29 13.10
CA SER A 437 18.75 9.05 12.73
C SER A 437 18.16 8.57 11.41
N GLY A 438 16.84 8.37 11.38
CA GLY A 438 16.10 7.87 10.22
C GLY A 438 16.32 6.39 9.89
N SER A 439 17.08 5.64 10.70
CA SER A 439 17.20 4.19 10.52
C SER A 439 15.95 3.48 11.06
N ILE A 440 15.50 2.46 10.31
CA ILE A 440 14.41 1.57 10.72
C ILE A 440 15.05 0.25 11.13
N VAL A 441 14.73 -0.24 12.33
CA VAL A 441 15.24 -1.52 12.82
C VAL A 441 14.09 -2.45 13.18
N SER A 442 14.01 -3.56 12.46
CA SER A 442 12.95 -4.56 12.60
C SER A 442 13.43 -5.81 13.32
N ALA A 443 12.60 -6.34 14.20
CA ALA A 443 12.69 -7.68 14.79
C ALA A 443 11.28 -8.31 14.84
N ALA A 444 11.15 -9.53 15.35
CA ALA A 444 9.84 -10.10 15.63
C ALA A 444 9.88 -11.10 16.80
N LEU A 445 8.77 -11.16 17.53
CA LEU A 445 8.45 -12.25 18.44
C LEU A 445 7.55 -13.26 17.72
N VAL A 446 7.82 -14.55 17.90
CA VAL A 446 6.98 -15.65 17.39
C VAL A 446 6.64 -16.59 18.53
N TRP A 447 5.36 -16.81 18.79
CA TRP A 447 4.89 -17.92 19.61
C TRP A 447 4.59 -19.12 18.72
N PHE A 448 5.13 -20.28 19.10
CA PHE A 448 4.97 -21.52 18.33
C PHE A 448 4.62 -22.71 19.24
N ASP A 449 3.57 -23.45 18.87
CA ASP A 449 3.11 -24.65 19.60
C ASP A 449 3.32 -25.97 18.83
N GLY A 450 4.01 -25.92 17.68
CA GLY A 450 4.11 -27.05 16.73
C GLY A 450 3.26 -26.87 15.48
N SER A 451 2.17 -26.12 15.55
CA SER A 451 1.16 -26.01 14.49
C SER A 451 0.77 -24.56 14.15
N HIS A 452 0.62 -23.72 15.17
CA HIS A 452 0.29 -22.30 15.08
C HIS A 452 1.56 -21.46 15.16
N ILE A 453 1.61 -20.40 14.36
CA ILE A 453 2.69 -19.42 14.35
C ILE A 453 2.06 -18.05 14.60
N VAL A 454 2.25 -17.51 15.81
CA VAL A 454 1.73 -16.20 16.19
C VAL A 454 2.88 -15.21 16.18
N ARG A 455 3.03 -14.50 15.06
CA ARG A 455 4.13 -13.55 14.84
C ARG A 455 3.68 -12.12 15.14
N SER A 456 4.48 -11.42 15.93
CA SER A 456 4.33 -10.00 16.23
C SER A 456 5.58 -9.23 15.78
N PRO A 457 5.46 -8.30 14.82
CA PRO A 457 6.58 -7.45 14.42
C PRO A 457 6.95 -6.48 15.55
N ILE A 458 8.25 -6.18 15.62
CA ILE A 458 8.84 -5.22 16.54
C ILE A 458 9.64 -4.22 15.69
N VAL A 459 9.37 -2.92 15.81
CA VAL A 459 10.06 -1.90 15.00
C VAL A 459 10.45 -0.67 15.81
N PHE A 460 11.62 -0.12 15.51
CA PHE A 460 12.17 1.11 16.09
C PHE A 460 12.62 2.07 15.01
#